data_AF-A0A2W5TZ80-F1
#
_entry.id   AF-A0A2W5TZ80-F1
#
_cell.length_a   1.000
_cell.length_b   1.000
_cell.length_c   1.000
_cell.angle_alpha   90.00
_cell.angle_beta   90.00
_cell.angle_gamma   90.00
#
_symmetry.space_group_name_H-M   'P 1'
#
loop_
_entity.id
_entity.type
_entity.pdbx_description
1 polymer ?
#
loop_
_entity_poly.entity_id
_entity_poly.type
_entity_poly.pdbx_seq_one_letter_code
_entity_poly.pdbx_strand_id
1 'polypeptide(L)'
;MHDIDIEISSYRLTLDFSRTGLSVVSLADRANEVLPLLYALVLADDAKSSLSDEQFADRQTGCMAMDLMCQAAIRGATGRAAMLLAVTEGTASISELGFPEFEGDAPIEV
;
A
#
# COMPACT_ATOMS: atom_id res chain seq x y z
N MET A 1 -3.55 7.82 -13.35
CA MET A 1 -3.96 6.53 -12.74
C MET A 1 -4.16 5.54 -13.89
N HIS A 2 -3.22 4.66 -14.27
CA HIS A 2 -1.91 4.29 -13.73
C HIS A 2 -0.89 4.20 -14.88
N ASP A 3 0.32 4.75 -14.69
CA ASP A 3 1.48 4.55 -15.56
C ASP A 3 2.28 3.29 -15.15
N ILE A 4 1.59 2.30 -14.58
CA ILE A 4 2.17 1.04 -14.13
C ILE A 4 1.48 -0.07 -14.92
N ASP A 5 2.25 -0.77 -15.75
CA ASP A 5 1.75 -1.90 -16.50
C ASP A 5 1.91 -3.18 -15.67
N ILE A 6 0.88 -4.03 -15.67
CA ILE A 6 0.85 -5.29 -14.92
C ILE A 6 0.76 -6.45 -15.92
N GLU A 7 1.73 -7.36 -15.84
CA GLU A 7 1.72 -8.60 -16.62
C GLU A 7 1.79 -9.80 -15.69
N ILE A 8 0.91 -10.79 -15.93
CA ILE A 8 0.92 -12.08 -15.23
C ILE A 8 1.23 -13.18 -16.23
N SER A 9 2.37 -13.85 -16.06
CA SER A 9 2.80 -14.98 -16.89
C SER A 9 3.18 -16.18 -16.04
N SER A 10 2.38 -17.24 -16.10
CA SER A 10 2.52 -18.47 -15.29
C SER A 10 2.57 -18.16 -13.78
N TYR A 11 3.77 -18.14 -13.19
CA TYR A 11 4.03 -17.86 -11.77
C TYR A 11 4.77 -16.54 -11.55
N ARG A 12 4.79 -15.66 -12.57
CA ARG A 12 5.48 -14.37 -12.53
C ARG A 12 4.46 -13.25 -12.62
N LEU A 13 4.54 -12.34 -11.65
CA LEU A 13 3.93 -11.02 -11.70
C LEU A 13 5.04 -10.02 -12.06
N THR A 14 4.85 -9.27 -13.14
CA THR A 14 5.74 -8.18 -13.54
C THR A 14 4.99 -6.86 -13.38
N LEU A 15 5.61 -5.94 -12.63
CA LEU A 15 5.14 -4.57 -12.46
C LEU A 15 6.13 -3.66 -13.18
N ASP A 16 5.71 -3.03 -14.28
CA ASP A 16 6.55 -2.10 -15.02
C ASP A 16 6.26 -0.66 -14.58
N PHE A 17 7.27 -0.02 -13.99
CA PHE A 17 7.24 1.37 -13.55
C PHE A 17 7.92 2.34 -14.53
N SER A 18 8.33 1.88 -15.72
CA SER A 18 9.12 2.65 -16.69
C SER A 18 8.49 4.00 -17.08
N ARG A 19 7.17 4.10 -17.01
CA ARG A 19 6.38 5.28 -17.39
C ARG A 19 6.10 6.24 -16.22
N THR A 20 6.53 5.89 -15.00
CA THR A 20 6.23 6.67 -13.79
C THR A 20 7.26 7.76 -13.47
N GLY A 21 8.44 7.73 -14.11
CA GLY A 21 9.54 8.65 -13.80
C GLY A 21 10.22 8.40 -12.43
N LEU A 22 9.89 7.31 -11.74
CA LEU A 22 10.48 6.95 -10.44
C LEU A 22 11.94 6.51 -10.58
N SER A 23 12.76 6.85 -9.58
CA SER A 23 14.16 6.41 -9.50
C SER A 23 14.24 4.90 -9.25
N VAL A 24 15.12 4.21 -9.99
CA VAL A 24 15.36 2.77 -9.83
C VAL A 24 15.78 2.40 -8.41
N VAL A 25 16.57 3.25 -7.74
CA VAL A 25 17.00 3.02 -6.35
C VAL A 25 15.80 3.06 -5.40
N SER A 26 14.93 4.07 -5.54
CA SER A 26 13.73 4.19 -4.72
C SER A 26 12.73 3.04 -4.94
N LEU A 27 12.67 2.49 -6.15
CA LEU A 27 11.83 1.35 -6.49
C LEU A 27 12.30 0.06 -5.82
N ALA A 28 13.62 -0.21 -5.84
CA ALA A 28 14.17 -1.42 -5.25
C ALA A 28 13.95 -1.47 -3.73
N ASP A 29 14.22 -0.35 -3.03
CA ASP A 29 14.06 -0.28 -1.58
C ASP A 29 12.58 -0.47 -1.17
N ARG A 30 11.65 0.21 -1.85
CA ARG A 30 10.22 0.06 -1.56
C ARG A 30 9.68 -1.30 -1.97
N ALA A 31 10.15 -1.90 -3.05
CA ALA A 31 9.80 -3.26 -3.41
C ALA A 31 10.22 -4.24 -2.30
N ASN A 32 11.43 -4.11 -1.76
CA ASN A 32 11.91 -4.99 -0.68
C ASN A 32 11.07 -4.88 0.61
N GLU A 33 10.53 -3.70 0.91
CA GLU A 33 9.62 -3.53 2.06
C GLU A 33 8.21 -4.09 1.81
N VAL A 34 7.70 -3.94 0.59
CA VAL A 34 6.30 -4.32 0.25
C VAL A 34 6.16 -5.79 -0.11
N LEU A 35 7.17 -6.40 -0.74
CA LEU A 35 7.12 -7.79 -1.19
C LEU A 35 6.77 -8.80 -0.08
N PRO A 36 7.35 -8.73 1.13
CA PRO A 36 6.96 -9.63 2.22
C PRO A 36 5.49 -9.50 2.62
N LEU A 37 4.93 -8.29 2.57
CA LEU A 37 3.53 -8.03 2.88
C LEU A 37 2.61 -8.60 1.80
N LEU A 38 2.95 -8.39 0.53
CA LEU A 38 2.23 -8.96 -0.60
C LEU A 38 2.23 -10.49 -0.53
N TYR A 39 3.37 -11.10 -0.23
CA TYR A 39 3.47 -12.55 -0.06
C TYR A 39 2.58 -13.07 1.06
N ALA A 40 2.57 -12.40 2.23
CA ALA A 40 1.71 -12.79 3.35
C ALA A 40 0.21 -12.69 3.00
N LEU A 41 -0.20 -11.67 2.23
CA LEU A 41 -1.58 -11.53 1.77
C LEU A 41 -1.98 -12.64 0.81
N VAL A 42 -1.14 -12.92 -0.20
CA VAL A 42 -1.39 -14.00 -1.17
C VAL A 42 -1.48 -15.36 -0.47
N LEU A 43 -0.59 -15.64 0.49
CA LEU A 43 -0.66 -16.86 1.29
C LEU A 43 -1.97 -16.97 2.10
N ALA A 44 -2.45 -15.87 2.67
CA ALA A 44 -3.69 -15.85 3.42
C ALA A 44 -4.90 -16.11 2.50
N ASP A 45 -4.91 -15.53 1.31
CA ASP A 45 -5.94 -15.74 0.29
C ASP A 45 -5.95 -17.19 -0.20
N ASP A 46 -4.79 -17.77 -0.49
CA ASP A 46 -4.65 -19.18 -0.86
C ASP A 46 -5.17 -20.09 0.25
N ALA A 47 -4.76 -19.84 1.50
CA ALA A 47 -5.23 -20.62 2.65
C ALA A 47 -6.75 -20.53 2.82
N LYS A 48 -7.33 -19.33 2.68
CA LYS A 48 -8.78 -19.12 2.73
C LYS A 48 -9.50 -19.85 1.59
N SER A 49 -8.98 -19.80 0.38
CA SER A 49 -9.57 -20.46 -0.80
C SER A 49 -9.51 -21.99 -0.71
N SER A 50 -8.57 -22.53 0.06
CA SER A 50 -8.39 -23.96 0.27
C SER A 50 -9.36 -24.59 1.30
N LEU A 51 -10.12 -23.76 2.03
CA LEU A 51 -11.09 -24.25 3.01
C LEU A 51 -12.26 -24.94 2.32
N SER A 52 -12.76 -26.03 2.90
CA SER A 52 -14.06 -26.57 2.51
C SER A 52 -15.19 -25.64 2.94
N ASP A 53 -16.38 -25.78 2.34
CA ASP A 53 -17.55 -24.96 2.69
C ASP A 53 -17.89 -25.03 4.19
N GLU A 54 -17.78 -26.21 4.80
CA GLU A 54 -18.02 -26.42 6.23
C GLU A 54 -16.98 -25.70 7.10
N GLN A 55 -15.69 -25.83 6.77
CA GLN A 55 -14.61 -25.13 7.48
C GLN A 55 -14.69 -23.61 7.31
N PHE A 56 -15.13 -23.16 6.13
CA PHE A 56 -15.33 -21.74 5.86
C PHE A 56 -16.51 -21.21 6.68
N ALA A 57 -17.63 -21.92 6.74
CA ALA A 57 -18.79 -21.52 7.55
C ALA A 57 -18.42 -21.34 9.04
N ASP A 58 -17.63 -22.25 9.61
CA ASP A 58 -17.17 -22.18 11.00
C ASP A 58 -16.26 -20.97 11.29
N ARG A 59 -15.56 -20.46 10.27
CA ARG A 59 -14.54 -19.40 10.40
C ARG A 59 -14.94 -18.11 9.71
N GLN A 60 -16.13 -18.06 9.09
CA GLN A 60 -16.54 -17.02 8.17
C GLN A 60 -16.38 -15.62 8.76
N THR A 61 -16.94 -15.43 9.97
CA THR A 61 -16.88 -14.14 10.68
C THR A 61 -15.43 -13.70 10.95
N GLY A 62 -14.56 -14.64 11.33
CA GLY A 62 -13.14 -14.35 11.57
C GLY A 62 -12.41 -13.97 10.29
N CYS A 63 -12.62 -14.74 9.22
CA CYS A 63 -12.04 -14.45 7.90
C CYS A 63 -12.50 -13.09 7.36
N MET A 64 -13.78 -12.75 7.51
CA MET A 64 -14.31 -11.45 7.08
C MET A 64 -13.76 -10.28 7.92
N ALA A 65 -13.67 -10.45 9.23
CA ALA A 65 -13.12 -9.42 10.11
C ALA A 65 -11.64 -9.13 9.78
N MET A 66 -10.83 -10.18 9.60
CA MET A 66 -9.41 -10.01 9.25
C MET A 66 -9.22 -9.40 7.86
N ASP A 67 -10.02 -9.81 6.87
CA ASP A 67 -10.00 -9.21 5.52
C ASP A 67 -10.32 -7.71 5.58
N LEU A 68 -11.37 -7.31 6.33
CA LEU A 68 -11.70 -5.90 6.53
C LEU A 68 -10.54 -5.11 7.16
N MET A 69 -9.86 -5.70 8.16
CA MET A 69 -8.70 -5.07 8.80
C MET A 69 -7.54 -4.88 7.82
N CYS A 70 -7.25 -5.88 6.97
CA CYS A 70 -6.24 -5.77 5.92
C CYS A 70 -6.59 -4.65 4.92
N GLN A 71 -7.84 -4.61 4.44
CA GLN A 71 -8.31 -3.58 3.52
C GLN A 71 -8.21 -2.16 4.12
N ALA A 72 -8.58 -2.01 5.39
CA ALA A 72 -8.46 -0.74 6.10
C ALA A 72 -7.00 -0.29 6.24
N ALA A 73 -6.10 -1.22 6.58
CA ALA A 73 -4.67 -0.94 6.70
C ALA A 73 -4.06 -0.51 5.36
N ILE A 74 -4.37 -1.21 4.27
CA ILE A 74 -3.92 -0.87 2.91
C ILE A 74 -4.40 0.52 2.53
N ARG A 75 -5.71 0.80 2.68
CA ARG A 75 -6.29 2.10 2.36
C ARG A 75 -5.64 3.23 3.18
N GLY A 76 -5.41 2.99 4.47
CA GLY A 76 -4.74 3.96 5.35
C GLY A 76 -3.29 4.22 4.94
N ALA A 77 -2.55 3.18 4.56
CA ALA A 77 -1.18 3.32 4.06
C ALA A 77 -1.13 4.13 2.75
N THR A 78 -2.00 3.81 1.78
CA THR A 78 -2.09 4.54 0.51
C THR A 78 -2.47 6.00 0.72
N GLY A 79 -3.44 6.29 1.60
CA GLY A 79 -3.83 7.66 1.93
C GLY A 79 -2.68 8.46 2.54
N ARG A 80 -1.93 7.87 3.47
CA ARG A 80 -0.75 8.52 4.06
C ARG A 80 0.36 8.77 3.04
N ALA A 81 0.60 7.83 2.12
CA ALA A 81 1.58 8.02 1.05
C ALA A 81 1.20 9.18 0.12
N ALA A 82 -0.09 9.28 -0.24
CA ALA A 82 -0.59 10.40 -1.04
C ALA A 82 -0.47 11.75 -0.31
N MET A 83 -0.75 11.79 0.99
CA MET A 83 -0.54 13.00 1.81
C MET A 83 0.94 13.40 1.89
N LEU A 84 1.83 12.42 2.11
CA LEU A 84 3.27 12.68 2.12
C LEU A 84 3.74 13.28 0.79
N LEU A 85 3.25 12.76 -0.34
CA LEU A 85 3.54 13.32 -1.65
C LEU A 85 3.03 14.75 -1.76
N ALA A 86 1.78 15.01 -1.40
CA ALA A 86 1.18 16.34 -1.47
C ALA A 86 1.95 17.38 -0.65
N VAL A 87 2.40 17.01 0.55
CA VAL A 87 3.27 17.83 1.41
C VAL A 87 4.63 18.06 0.74
N THR A 88 5.27 17.01 0.20
CA THR A 88 6.58 17.11 -0.45
C THR A 88 6.53 17.97 -1.72
N GLU A 89 5.41 17.98 -2.42
CA GLU A 89 5.15 18.83 -3.59
C GLU A 89 4.68 20.25 -3.23
N GLY A 90 4.45 20.54 -1.95
CA GLY A 90 3.97 21.85 -1.47
C GLY A 90 2.51 22.15 -1.81
N THR A 91 1.74 21.13 -2.19
CA THR A 91 0.31 21.25 -2.57
C THR A 91 -0.65 21.09 -1.39
N ALA A 92 -0.14 20.62 -0.24
CA ALA A 92 -0.86 20.53 1.02
C ALA A 92 0.07 20.97 2.16
N SER A 93 -0.47 21.68 3.15
CA SER A 93 0.26 22.01 4.37
C SER A 93 0.06 20.93 5.43
N ILE A 94 1.10 20.60 6.20
CA ILE A 94 0.96 19.67 7.33
C ILE A 94 0.03 20.22 8.43
N SER A 95 -0.12 21.55 8.52
CA SER A 95 -1.08 22.20 9.42
C SER A 95 -2.54 21.87 9.08
N GLU A 96 -2.85 21.71 7.79
CA GLU A 96 -4.17 21.30 7.30
C GLU A 96 -4.43 19.80 7.54
N LEU A 97 -3.40 19.05 7.91
CA LEU A 97 -3.45 17.60 8.17
C LEU A 97 -3.53 17.27 9.68
N GLY A 98 -3.85 18.26 10.52
CA GLY A 98 -4.04 18.06 11.96
C GLY A 98 -2.82 18.31 12.81
N PHE A 99 -1.79 18.97 12.25
CA PHE A 99 -0.60 19.42 12.97
C PHE A 99 -0.45 20.95 12.90
N PRO A 100 -1.39 21.71 13.48
CA PRO A 100 -1.42 23.18 13.38
C PRO A 100 -0.16 23.85 13.95
N GLU A 101 0.62 23.15 14.78
CA GLU A 101 1.89 23.63 15.32
C GLU A 101 2.96 23.93 14.26
N PHE A 102 2.83 23.38 13.05
CA PHE A 102 3.73 23.67 11.93
C PHE A 102 3.21 24.78 11.01
N GLU A 103 2.16 25.49 11.43
CA GLU A 103 1.63 26.65 10.70
C GLU A 103 2.59 27.84 10.84
N GLY A 104 3.39 28.08 9.80
CA GLY A 104 4.25 29.28 9.72
C GLY A 104 5.73 29.09 10.07
N ASP A 105 6.22 27.86 10.25
CA ASP A 105 7.66 27.63 10.40
C ASP A 105 8.38 27.87 9.06
N ALA A 106 9.35 28.79 9.10
CA ALA A 106 10.23 29.16 8.00
C ALA A 106 10.90 27.90 7.41
N PRO A 107 11.27 27.91 6.10
CA PRO A 107 11.93 26.76 5.48
C PRO A 107 13.11 26.29 6.32
N ILE A 108 13.14 24.98 6.61
CA ILE A 108 14.31 24.34 7.21
C ILE A 108 15.45 24.50 6.20
N GLU A 109 16.35 25.45 6.46
CA GLU A 109 17.62 25.54 5.73
C GLU A 109 18.41 24.24 5.99
N VAL A 110 18.56 23.42 4.95
CA VAL A 110 19.43 22.24 4.92
C VAL A 110 20.79 22.63 4.38
#